data_AF-A0AAJ0C993-F1
#
_entry.id   AF-A0AAJ0C993-F1
#
_cell.length_a   1.000
_cell.length_b   1.000
_cell.length_c   1.000
_cell.angle_alpha   90.00
_cell.angle_beta   90.00
_cell.angle_gamma   90.00
#
_symmetry.space_group_name_H-M   'P 1'
#
loop_
_entity.id
_entity.type
_entity.pdbx_description
1 polymer ?
#
loop_
_entity_poly.entity_id
_entity_poly.type
_entity_poly.pdbx_seq_one_letter_code
_entity_poly.pdbx_strand_id
1 'polypeptide(L)'
;MSDAIANHMRTSIIARKDGEQSALQDGDENTMWQSAWSMMASINSRFALADSVSAPDPTLLDIDMHDLWHTYWHGAANTAPNSPKLDRLALQIIQSREQGTLAVTSEGYRIWTDLPFLVQDMTAHWIHNCAVMGSAQQLSGAHFLALLAAAGTAADDALCGIALVVLREALETPRGLGHLTARSRDPDRQLQDLSVADLLPPANAWLFTAGRKLVQLSDVEWNRCPTDVGKLGELVLAQSATTDPTFAEVALPSHGGFSPQRWTW
;
A
#
# COMPACT_ATOMS: atom_id res chain seq x y z
N MET A 1 16.50 -23.27 -10.41
CA MET A 1 16.82 -22.18 -9.46
C MET A 1 18.23 -22.41 -8.96
N SER A 2 19.13 -21.43 -9.09
CA SER A 2 20.54 -21.56 -8.66
C SER A 2 20.65 -21.58 -7.12
N ASP A 3 21.63 -22.32 -6.57
CA ASP A 3 21.88 -22.39 -5.11
C ASP A 3 22.09 -21.00 -4.49
N ALA A 4 22.66 -20.06 -5.26
CA ALA A 4 22.84 -18.68 -4.84
C ALA A 4 21.51 -17.95 -4.59
N ILE A 5 20.52 -18.14 -5.48
CA ILE A 5 19.18 -17.54 -5.35
C ILE A 5 18.46 -18.15 -4.14
N ALA A 6 18.54 -19.47 -3.96
CA ALA A 6 17.91 -20.15 -2.83
C ALA A 6 18.50 -19.71 -1.48
N ASN A 7 19.81 -19.50 -1.41
CA ASN A 7 20.48 -18.96 -0.22
C ASN A 7 20.13 -17.48 0.03
N HIS A 8 20.07 -16.66 -1.02
CA HIS A 8 19.64 -15.26 -0.90
C HIS A 8 18.20 -15.15 -0.41
N MET A 9 17.28 -15.94 -0.99
CA MET A 9 15.88 -16.00 -0.56
C MET A 9 15.73 -16.42 0.90
N ARG A 10 16.49 -17.44 1.34
CA ARG A 10 16.49 -17.84 2.77
C ARG A 10 16.96 -16.71 3.68
N THR A 11 18.00 -15.98 3.27
CA THR A 11 18.53 -14.83 4.03
C THR A 11 17.53 -13.68 4.07
N SER A 12 16.90 -13.37 2.94
CA SER A 12 15.83 -12.37 2.82
C SER A 12 14.65 -12.68 3.74
N ILE A 13 14.17 -13.93 3.78
CA ILE A 13 13.07 -14.33 4.67
C ILE A 13 13.42 -14.08 6.15
N ILE A 14 14.65 -14.42 6.56
CA ILE A 14 15.13 -14.19 7.94
C ILE A 14 15.22 -12.68 8.21
N ALA A 15 15.83 -11.93 7.30
CA ALA A 15 16.01 -10.48 7.44
C ALA A 15 14.66 -9.74 7.51
N ARG A 16 13.65 -10.15 6.73
CA ARG A 16 12.29 -9.58 6.80
C ARG A 16 11.67 -9.80 8.17
N LYS A 17 11.75 -11.02 8.69
CA LYS A 17 11.20 -11.36 10.00
C LYS A 17 11.89 -10.59 11.13
N ASP A 18 13.21 -10.54 11.11
CA ASP A 18 14.00 -9.81 12.10
C ASP A 18 13.71 -8.31 12.02
N GLY A 19 13.64 -7.76 10.80
CA GLY A 19 13.29 -6.37 10.54
C GLY A 19 11.88 -6.02 11.04
N GLU A 20 10.87 -6.83 10.74
CA GLU A 20 9.52 -6.64 11.29
C GLU A 20 9.56 -6.59 12.82
N GLN A 21 10.23 -7.55 13.45
CA GLN A 21 10.29 -7.64 14.91
C GLN A 21 10.99 -6.42 15.51
N SER A 22 12.09 -5.95 14.93
CA SER A 22 12.77 -4.74 15.37
C SER A 22 11.90 -3.49 15.21
N ALA A 23 11.23 -3.30 14.07
CA ALA A 23 10.33 -2.16 13.88
C ALA A 23 9.18 -2.14 14.89
N LEU A 24 8.65 -3.32 15.26
CA LEU A 24 7.61 -3.43 16.27
C LEU A 24 8.11 -3.09 17.68
N GLN A 25 9.33 -3.52 18.01
CA GLN A 25 9.93 -3.26 19.32
C GLN A 25 10.30 -1.79 19.49
N ASP A 26 10.87 -1.19 18.46
CA ASP A 26 11.34 0.19 18.49
C ASP A 26 10.21 1.21 18.31
N GLY A 27 9.10 0.80 17.68
CA GLY A 27 7.94 1.67 17.45
C GLY A 27 8.35 2.93 16.70
N ASP A 28 8.02 4.12 17.23
CA ASP A 28 8.38 5.39 16.58
C ASP A 28 9.90 5.57 16.47
N GLU A 29 10.70 5.01 17.36
CA GLU A 29 12.17 5.15 17.34
C GLU A 29 12.86 4.23 16.32
N ASN A 30 12.10 3.48 15.53
CA ASN A 30 12.66 2.61 14.51
C ASN A 30 13.52 3.41 13.50
N THR A 31 14.60 2.78 13.03
CA THR A 31 15.54 3.37 12.06
C THR A 31 15.35 2.79 10.65
N MET A 32 14.14 2.31 10.31
CA MET A 32 13.91 1.62 9.04
C MET A 32 14.19 2.48 7.81
N TRP A 33 14.05 3.81 7.93
CA TRP A 33 14.44 4.74 6.86
C TRP A 33 15.94 4.68 6.54
N GLN A 34 16.80 4.37 7.52
CA GLN A 34 18.25 4.17 7.32
C GLN A 34 18.52 2.84 6.65
N SER A 35 17.81 1.79 7.07
CA SER A 35 17.90 0.46 6.48
C SER A 35 17.47 0.49 5.01
N ALA A 36 16.32 1.11 4.71
CA ALA A 36 15.81 1.27 3.35
C ALA A 36 16.79 2.07 2.47
N TRP A 37 17.36 3.16 3.01
CA TRP A 37 18.38 3.94 2.30
C TRP A 37 19.64 3.13 2.01
N SER A 38 20.13 2.37 2.98
CA SER A 38 21.32 1.51 2.83
C SER A 38 21.08 0.40 1.80
N MET A 39 19.88 -0.18 1.78
CA MET A 39 19.47 -1.16 0.77
C MET A 39 19.42 -0.56 -0.63
N MET A 40 18.82 0.62 -0.78
CA MET A 40 18.79 1.35 -2.05
C MET A 40 20.21 1.66 -2.56
N ALA A 41 21.09 2.14 -1.68
CA ALA A 41 22.49 2.39 -2.02
C ALA A 41 23.24 1.10 -2.42
N SER A 42 22.96 -0.02 -1.76
CA SER A 42 23.51 -1.34 -2.08
C SER A 42 23.03 -1.82 -3.45
N ILE A 43 21.73 -1.73 -3.74
CA ILE A 43 21.15 -2.04 -5.07
C ILE A 43 21.84 -1.19 -6.14
N ASN A 44 21.88 0.14 -5.94
CA ASN A 44 22.54 1.05 -6.89
C ASN A 44 23.99 0.69 -7.14
N SER A 45 24.76 0.39 -6.09
CA SER A 45 26.18 0.06 -6.22
C SER A 45 26.39 -1.25 -6.99
N ARG A 46 25.56 -2.27 -6.73
CA ARG A 46 25.67 -3.58 -7.41
C ARG A 46 25.35 -3.49 -8.90
N PHE A 47 24.35 -2.71 -9.27
CA PHE A 47 23.87 -2.66 -10.64
C PHE A 47 24.53 -1.55 -11.48
N ALA A 48 25.05 -0.48 -10.86
CA ALA A 48 25.84 0.54 -11.58
C ALA A 48 27.23 0.03 -11.99
N LEU A 49 27.80 -0.93 -11.26
CA LEU A 49 29.13 -1.50 -11.52
C LEU A 49 29.09 -2.78 -12.37
N ALA A 50 27.91 -3.21 -12.79
CA ALA A 50 27.72 -4.44 -13.53
C ALA A 50 28.01 -4.22 -15.03
N ASP A 51 29.18 -4.66 -15.50
CA ASP A 51 29.41 -4.85 -16.93
C ASP A 51 28.54 -6.02 -17.45
N SER A 52 28.19 -6.03 -18.75
CA SER A 52 27.25 -6.99 -19.36
C SER A 52 27.64 -8.47 -19.19
N VAL A 53 28.88 -8.76 -18.79
CA VAL A 53 29.43 -10.11 -18.57
C VAL A 53 29.29 -10.56 -17.11
N SER A 54 29.04 -9.65 -16.17
CA SER A 54 28.93 -9.91 -14.72
C SER A 54 27.66 -9.33 -14.11
N ALA A 55 26.66 -9.04 -14.94
CA ALA A 55 25.37 -8.57 -14.47
C ALA A 55 24.74 -9.58 -13.50
N PRO A 56 24.30 -9.14 -12.30
CA PRO A 56 23.62 -10.02 -11.37
C PRO A 56 22.38 -10.64 -12.01
N ASP A 57 22.06 -11.88 -11.60
CA ASP A 57 20.79 -12.51 -12.00
C ASP A 57 19.62 -11.58 -11.64
N PRO A 58 18.74 -11.23 -12.59
CA PRO A 58 17.64 -10.31 -12.34
C PRO A 58 16.65 -10.83 -11.27
N THR A 59 16.63 -12.13 -10.99
CA THR A 59 15.85 -12.71 -9.89
C THR A 59 16.34 -12.24 -8.51
N LEU A 60 17.64 -11.97 -8.36
CA LEU A 60 18.18 -11.43 -7.11
C LEU A 60 17.68 -10.01 -6.86
N LEU A 61 17.60 -9.22 -7.93
CA LEU A 61 17.03 -7.87 -7.88
C LEU A 61 15.57 -7.91 -7.43
N ASP A 62 14.77 -8.85 -7.94
CA ASP A 62 13.37 -8.98 -7.51
C ASP A 62 13.25 -9.22 -6.00
N ILE A 63 14.09 -10.11 -5.45
CA ILE A 63 14.15 -10.36 -4.00
C ILE A 63 14.50 -9.07 -3.24
N ASP A 64 15.52 -8.34 -3.69
CA ASP A 64 15.96 -7.10 -3.06
C ASP A 64 14.88 -6.00 -3.10
N MET A 65 14.11 -5.92 -4.20
CA MET A 65 13.02 -4.95 -4.34
C MET A 65 11.88 -5.27 -3.37
N HIS A 66 11.49 -6.55 -3.26
CA HIS A 66 10.50 -6.97 -2.27
C HIS A 66 10.99 -6.73 -0.83
N ASP A 67 12.27 -6.97 -0.54
CA ASP A 67 12.87 -6.65 0.77
C ASP A 67 12.77 -5.14 1.06
N LEU A 68 13.05 -4.30 0.06
CA LEU A 68 13.02 -2.85 0.19
C LEU A 68 11.61 -2.36 0.51
N TRP A 69 10.60 -2.83 -0.22
CA TRP A 69 9.19 -2.48 0.02
C TRP A 69 8.70 -2.95 1.39
N HIS A 70 9.11 -4.15 1.80
CA HIS A 70 8.86 -4.65 3.14
C HIS A 70 9.44 -3.72 4.21
N THR A 71 10.69 -3.27 4.05
CA THR A 71 11.33 -2.32 4.99
C THR A 71 10.57 -0.99 5.05
N TYR A 72 10.16 -0.43 3.91
CA TYR A 72 9.38 0.81 3.89
C TYR A 72 8.03 0.65 4.58
N TRP A 73 7.30 -0.43 4.31
CA TRP A 73 6.02 -0.72 4.96
C TRP A 73 6.16 -0.81 6.48
N HIS A 74 7.09 -1.61 6.98
CA HIS A 74 7.29 -1.77 8.42
C HIS A 74 7.83 -0.51 9.09
N GLY A 75 8.67 0.27 8.39
CA GLY A 75 9.07 1.60 8.86
C GLY A 75 7.89 2.53 9.03
N ALA A 76 6.99 2.58 8.05
CA ALA A 76 5.82 3.45 8.08
C ALA A 76 4.77 3.00 9.09
N ALA A 77 4.36 1.74 9.05
CA ALA A 77 3.28 1.20 9.89
C ALA A 77 3.62 1.23 11.39
N ASN A 78 4.90 1.19 11.77
CA ASN A 78 5.33 1.25 13.18
C ASN A 78 5.75 2.64 13.65
N THR A 79 5.75 3.62 12.76
CA THR A 79 5.97 5.03 13.11
C THR A 79 4.70 5.64 13.68
N ALA A 80 4.82 6.58 14.63
CA ALA A 80 3.66 7.25 15.20
C ALA A 80 2.86 8.03 14.13
N PRO A 81 1.52 8.06 14.22
CA PRO A 81 0.71 8.88 13.32
C PRO A 81 1.13 10.35 13.39
N ASN A 82 1.19 11.01 12.24
CA ASN A 82 1.63 12.40 12.07
C ASN A 82 3.13 12.66 12.33
N SER A 83 3.94 11.62 12.53
CA SER A 83 5.39 11.78 12.59
C SER A 83 5.95 12.19 11.23
N PRO A 84 6.86 13.19 11.14
CA PRO A 84 7.50 13.59 9.89
C PRO A 84 8.38 12.48 9.29
N LYS A 85 8.62 11.40 10.04
CA LYS A 85 9.28 10.19 9.54
C LYS A 85 8.45 9.52 8.42
N LEU A 86 7.11 9.65 8.43
CA LEU A 86 6.25 9.14 7.37
C LEU A 86 6.49 9.89 6.04
N ASP A 87 6.54 11.22 6.09
CA ASP A 87 6.88 12.06 4.93
C ASP A 87 8.27 11.74 4.40
N ARG A 88 9.24 11.53 5.31
CA ARG A 88 10.61 11.14 4.93
C ARG A 88 10.64 9.82 4.16
N LEU A 89 9.95 8.79 4.65
CA LEU A 89 9.89 7.48 3.99
C LEU A 89 9.24 7.61 2.60
N ALA A 90 8.13 8.34 2.49
CA ALA A 90 7.46 8.57 1.22
C ALA A 90 8.35 9.34 0.24
N LEU A 91 9.02 10.39 0.72
CA LEU A 91 9.92 11.22 -0.08
C LEU A 91 11.13 10.43 -0.60
N GLN A 92 11.68 9.48 0.16
CA GLN A 92 12.77 8.63 -0.32
C GLN A 92 12.35 7.79 -1.54
N ILE A 93 11.12 7.26 -1.56
CA ILE A 93 10.58 6.52 -2.71
C ILE A 93 10.31 7.47 -3.89
N ILE A 94 9.72 8.64 -3.63
CA ILE A 94 9.46 9.63 -4.69
C ILE A 94 10.78 10.08 -5.34
N GLN A 95 11.81 10.36 -4.54
CA GLN A 95 13.12 10.77 -5.03
C GLN A 95 13.87 9.64 -5.74
N SER A 96 13.68 8.38 -5.31
CA SER A 96 14.35 7.27 -6.00
C SER A 96 13.89 7.16 -7.44
N ARG A 97 12.61 7.45 -7.72
CA ARG A 97 12.06 7.44 -9.08
C ARG A 97 12.82 8.34 -10.07
N GLU A 98 13.35 9.44 -9.58
CA GLU A 98 14.12 10.42 -10.37
C GLU A 98 15.56 9.95 -10.69
N GLN A 99 15.99 8.80 -10.15
CA GLN A 99 17.34 8.26 -10.41
C GLN A 99 17.48 7.60 -11.80
N GLY A 100 16.39 7.45 -12.55
CA GLY A 100 16.40 6.89 -13.91
C GLY A 100 16.59 5.37 -13.95
N THR A 101 16.90 4.82 -15.13
CA THR A 101 17.03 3.37 -15.31
C THR A 101 18.46 2.90 -15.10
N LEU A 102 18.69 2.17 -14.00
CA LEU A 102 19.99 1.53 -13.71
C LEU A 102 20.00 0.02 -14.02
N ALA A 103 18.86 -0.65 -13.87
CA ALA A 103 18.71 -2.07 -14.14
C ALA A 103 17.26 -2.41 -14.51
N VAL A 104 17.05 -3.63 -15.01
CA VAL A 104 15.74 -4.20 -15.28
C VAL A 104 15.53 -5.48 -14.47
N THR A 105 14.30 -5.68 -13.97
CA THR A 105 13.88 -6.89 -13.24
C THR A 105 13.77 -8.10 -14.17
N SER A 106 13.49 -9.28 -13.61
CA SER A 106 13.26 -10.48 -14.43
C SER A 106 12.03 -10.34 -15.34
N GLU A 107 11.08 -9.49 -14.93
CA GLU A 107 9.88 -9.11 -15.68
C GLU A 107 10.10 -7.93 -16.64
N GLY A 108 11.32 -7.38 -16.71
CA GLY A 108 11.68 -6.30 -17.64
C GLY A 108 11.35 -4.88 -17.17
N TYR A 109 10.96 -4.69 -15.90
CA TYR A 109 10.66 -3.38 -15.34
C TYR A 109 11.93 -2.62 -14.95
N ARG A 110 11.94 -1.32 -15.17
CA ARG A 110 13.03 -0.40 -14.82
C ARG A 110 12.95 -0.07 -13.34
N ILE A 111 13.99 -0.40 -12.57
CA ILE A 111 13.93 -0.44 -11.10
C ILE A 111 13.41 0.84 -10.44
N TRP A 112 13.87 2.02 -10.87
CA TRP A 112 13.47 3.26 -10.25
C TRP A 112 12.34 3.96 -11.00
N THR A 113 12.32 3.87 -12.33
CA THR A 113 11.27 4.51 -13.13
C THR A 113 9.90 3.86 -12.91
N ASP A 114 9.87 2.53 -12.85
CA ASP A 114 8.63 1.76 -12.80
C ASP A 114 8.27 1.33 -11.36
N LEU A 115 9.25 1.38 -10.43
CA LEU A 115 9.12 0.94 -9.04
C LEU A 115 8.46 -0.46 -8.94
N PRO A 116 9.11 -1.48 -9.51
CA PRO A 116 8.53 -2.80 -9.67
C PRO A 116 8.10 -3.37 -8.32
N PHE A 117 6.99 -4.10 -8.31
CA PHE A 117 6.40 -4.74 -7.12
C PHE A 117 5.86 -3.79 -6.04
N LEU A 118 6.09 -2.47 -6.11
CA LEU A 118 5.66 -1.53 -5.06
C LEU A 118 4.14 -1.62 -4.80
N VAL A 119 3.34 -1.53 -5.87
CA VAL A 119 1.87 -1.59 -5.75
C VAL A 119 1.42 -2.93 -5.20
N GLN A 120 1.99 -4.02 -5.72
CA GLN A 120 1.67 -5.38 -5.32
C GLN A 120 1.96 -5.60 -3.83
N ASP A 121 3.16 -5.24 -3.38
CA ASP A 121 3.59 -5.46 -2.01
C ASP A 121 2.83 -4.57 -1.03
N MET A 122 2.63 -3.29 -1.35
CA MET A 122 1.87 -2.38 -0.49
C MET A 122 0.40 -2.80 -0.37
N THR A 123 -0.21 -3.26 -1.47
CA THR A 123 -1.58 -3.78 -1.46
C THR A 123 -1.67 -5.06 -0.64
N ALA A 124 -0.72 -6.00 -0.82
CA ALA A 124 -0.67 -7.25 -0.07
C ALA A 124 -0.45 -6.97 1.43
N HIS A 125 0.47 -6.08 1.78
CA HIS A 125 0.71 -5.68 3.16
C HIS A 125 -0.55 -5.09 3.80
N TRP A 126 -1.26 -4.20 3.11
CA TRP A 126 -2.51 -3.65 3.61
C TRP A 126 -3.58 -4.74 3.79
N ILE A 127 -3.90 -5.50 2.75
CA ILE A 127 -4.98 -6.50 2.77
C ILE A 127 -4.73 -7.56 3.86
N HIS A 128 -3.51 -8.09 3.96
CA HIS A 128 -3.22 -9.16 4.90
C HIS A 128 -3.07 -8.68 6.35
N ASN A 129 -2.63 -7.43 6.58
CA ASN A 129 -2.28 -6.98 7.93
C ASN A 129 -3.23 -5.93 8.51
N CYS A 130 -4.14 -5.34 7.72
CA CYS A 130 -5.02 -4.28 8.22
C CYS A 130 -5.81 -4.71 9.46
N ALA A 131 -6.35 -5.93 9.50
CA ALA A 131 -7.11 -6.44 10.63
C ALA A 131 -6.27 -6.59 11.90
N VAL A 132 -5.05 -7.14 11.77
CA VAL A 132 -4.20 -7.45 12.92
C VAL A 132 -3.51 -6.22 13.49
N MET A 133 -3.36 -5.15 12.72
CA MET A 133 -2.69 -3.91 13.15
C MET A 133 -3.47 -3.18 14.26
N GLY A 134 -2.73 -2.46 15.10
CA GLY A 134 -3.31 -1.46 15.98
C GLY A 134 -3.79 -0.22 15.19
N SER A 135 -4.69 0.57 15.75
CA SER A 135 -5.33 1.72 15.10
C SER A 135 -4.33 2.80 14.72
N ALA A 136 -3.29 3.00 15.56
CA ALA A 136 -2.16 3.86 15.22
C ALA A 136 -1.38 3.32 14.01
N GLN A 137 -1.13 2.01 13.93
CA GLN A 137 -0.42 1.40 12.81
C GLN A 137 -1.23 1.46 11.51
N GLN A 138 -2.54 1.18 11.60
CA GLN A 138 -3.47 1.32 10.48
C GLN A 138 -3.48 2.75 9.93
N LEU A 139 -3.54 3.75 10.82
CA LEU A 139 -3.52 5.15 10.45
C LEU A 139 -2.19 5.56 9.81
N SER A 140 -1.05 5.19 10.42
CA SER A 140 0.28 5.50 9.87
C SER A 140 0.51 4.84 8.51
N GLY A 141 0.13 3.57 8.37
CA GLY A 141 0.19 2.85 7.10
C GLY A 141 -0.68 3.50 6.03
N ALA A 142 -1.93 3.85 6.36
CA ALA A 142 -2.83 4.52 5.43
C ALA A 142 -2.33 5.90 5.01
N HIS A 143 -1.82 6.69 5.96
CA HIS A 143 -1.25 8.00 5.66
C HIS A 143 -0.02 7.90 4.74
N PHE A 144 0.91 6.99 5.03
CA PHE A 144 2.07 6.73 4.19
C PHE A 144 1.68 6.33 2.76
N LEU A 145 0.74 5.41 2.60
CA LEU A 145 0.25 4.99 1.29
C LEU A 145 -0.48 6.11 0.55
N ALA A 146 -1.25 6.93 1.27
CA ALA A 146 -1.92 8.09 0.71
C ALA A 146 -0.93 9.16 0.22
N LEU A 147 0.20 9.36 0.91
CA LEU A 147 1.28 10.25 0.45
C LEU A 147 1.86 9.77 -0.88
N LEU A 148 2.16 8.47 -1.01
CA LEU A 148 2.67 7.89 -2.26
C LEU A 148 1.66 7.99 -3.41
N ALA A 149 0.38 7.74 -3.13
CA ALA A 149 -0.68 7.85 -4.12
C ALA A 149 -0.91 9.30 -4.55
N ALA A 150 -0.91 10.26 -3.61
CA ALA A 150 -1.05 11.68 -3.91
C ALA A 150 0.08 12.20 -4.82
N ALA A 151 1.29 11.67 -4.65
CA ALA A 151 2.44 12.00 -5.48
C ALA A 151 2.43 11.35 -6.88
N GLY A 152 1.50 10.43 -7.17
CA GLY A 152 1.46 9.72 -8.44
C GLY A 152 2.69 8.81 -8.65
N THR A 153 3.19 8.22 -7.56
CA THR A 153 4.43 7.43 -7.56
C THR A 153 4.32 6.13 -8.36
N ALA A 154 3.12 5.54 -8.42
CA ALA A 154 2.87 4.31 -9.16
C ALA A 154 2.24 4.60 -10.54
N ALA A 155 2.53 3.73 -11.51
CA ALA A 155 1.91 3.77 -12.82
C ALA A 155 0.38 3.66 -12.72
N ASP A 156 -0.33 4.37 -13.60
CA ASP A 156 -1.79 4.38 -13.71
C ASP A 156 -2.53 4.66 -12.39
N ASP A 157 -1.89 5.37 -11.45
CA ASP A 157 -2.43 5.67 -10.12
C ASP A 157 -2.84 4.42 -9.32
N ALA A 158 -2.24 3.25 -9.61
CA ALA A 158 -2.66 1.95 -9.09
C ALA A 158 -2.66 1.83 -7.55
N LEU A 159 -1.83 2.61 -6.84
CA LEU A 159 -1.88 2.70 -5.37
C LEU A 159 -3.22 3.20 -4.83
N CYS A 160 -3.97 3.99 -5.61
CA CYS A 160 -5.31 4.45 -5.23
C CYS A 160 -6.31 3.28 -5.13
N GLY A 161 -6.00 2.11 -5.69
CA GLY A 161 -6.77 0.88 -5.43
C GLY A 161 -6.83 0.53 -3.95
N ILE A 162 -5.78 0.81 -3.17
CA ILE A 162 -5.79 0.59 -1.72
C ILE A 162 -6.82 1.52 -1.06
N ALA A 163 -6.95 2.77 -1.52
CA ALA A 163 -7.99 3.68 -1.04
C ALA A 163 -9.40 3.14 -1.29
N LEU A 164 -9.66 2.49 -2.43
CA LEU A 164 -10.94 1.83 -2.69
C LEU A 164 -11.24 0.73 -1.67
N VAL A 165 -10.24 -0.08 -1.31
CA VAL A 165 -10.40 -1.09 -0.26
C VAL A 165 -10.71 -0.42 1.07
N VAL A 166 -9.97 0.61 1.48
CA VAL A 166 -10.19 1.32 2.75
C VAL A 166 -11.58 1.95 2.80
N LEU A 167 -11.97 2.70 1.76
CA LEU A 167 -13.26 3.38 1.68
C LEU A 167 -14.41 2.38 1.64
N ARG A 168 -14.28 1.29 0.88
CA ARG A 168 -15.26 0.21 0.85
C ARG A 168 -15.48 -0.35 2.25
N GLU A 169 -14.40 -0.76 2.92
CA GLU A 169 -14.52 -1.37 4.24
C GLU A 169 -15.07 -0.38 5.28
N ALA A 170 -14.74 0.91 5.19
CA ALA A 170 -15.20 1.92 6.15
C ALA A 170 -16.64 2.42 5.91
N LEU A 171 -17.06 2.55 4.63
CA LEU A 171 -18.26 3.29 4.25
C LEU A 171 -19.30 2.43 3.51
N GLU A 172 -18.89 1.35 2.85
CA GLU A 172 -19.76 0.54 1.99
C GLU A 172 -20.03 -0.86 2.55
N THR A 173 -19.33 -1.28 3.61
CA THR A 173 -19.53 -2.56 4.29
C THR A 173 -20.37 -2.36 5.56
N PRO A 174 -21.43 -3.16 5.81
CA PRO A 174 -22.22 -3.08 7.04
C PRO A 174 -21.36 -3.37 8.27
N ARG A 175 -21.16 -2.36 9.12
CA ARG A 175 -20.34 -2.46 10.34
C ARG A 175 -21.00 -1.72 11.50
N GLY A 176 -20.76 -2.19 12.71
CA GLY A 176 -21.13 -1.43 13.91
C GLY A 176 -20.33 -0.15 14.01
N LEU A 177 -20.97 0.96 14.40
CA LEU A 177 -20.28 2.24 14.65
C LEU A 177 -19.18 2.08 15.72
N GLY A 178 -19.49 1.31 16.76
CA GLY A 178 -18.52 0.81 17.75
C GLY A 178 -17.70 1.88 18.47
N HIS A 179 -16.64 1.41 19.13
CA HIS A 179 -15.57 2.23 19.70
C HIS A 179 -14.24 1.69 19.19
N LEU A 180 -13.18 2.49 19.30
CA LEU A 180 -11.82 2.06 18.99
C LEU A 180 -11.39 0.86 19.85
N THR A 181 -11.55 -0.35 19.29
CA THR A 181 -11.16 -1.62 19.93
C THR A 181 -9.76 -2.04 19.51
N ALA A 182 -9.33 -1.62 18.31
CA ALA A 182 -8.05 -1.99 17.72
C ALA A 182 -6.84 -1.26 18.33
N ARG A 183 -6.76 -0.99 19.64
CA ARG A 183 -5.68 -0.15 20.21
C ARG A 183 -4.29 -0.76 20.07
N SER A 184 -4.20 -2.07 20.13
CA SER A 184 -2.96 -2.83 19.97
C SER A 184 -3.09 -3.84 18.83
N ARG A 185 -1.93 -4.30 18.37
CA ARG A 185 -1.83 -5.43 17.45
C ARG A 185 -2.46 -6.68 18.08
N ASP A 186 -3.18 -7.43 17.27
CA ASP A 186 -3.92 -8.63 17.66
C ASP A 186 -3.88 -9.65 16.50
N PRO A 187 -3.06 -10.71 16.58
CA PRO A 187 -2.89 -11.68 15.51
C PRO A 187 -4.16 -12.46 15.16
N ASP A 188 -5.11 -12.58 16.09
CA ASP A 188 -6.32 -13.39 15.90
C ASP A 188 -7.47 -12.55 15.28
N ARG A 189 -7.32 -11.22 15.25
CA ARG A 189 -8.35 -10.30 14.76
C ARG A 189 -8.59 -10.45 13.26
N GLN A 190 -9.85 -10.60 12.89
CA GLN A 190 -10.30 -10.64 11.50
C GLN A 190 -10.82 -9.28 11.05
N LEU A 191 -10.87 -9.06 9.73
CA LEU A 191 -11.33 -7.79 9.17
C LEU A 191 -12.78 -7.45 9.57
N GLN A 192 -13.64 -8.47 9.73
CA GLN A 192 -15.03 -8.33 10.17
C GLN A 192 -15.19 -7.86 11.63
N ASP A 193 -14.14 -8.01 12.44
CA ASP A 193 -14.16 -7.60 13.85
C ASP A 193 -13.90 -6.09 14.01
N LEU A 194 -13.44 -5.42 12.94
CA LEU A 194 -13.19 -3.98 12.93
C LEU A 194 -14.50 -3.19 12.83
N SER A 195 -14.64 -2.20 13.70
CA SER A 195 -15.75 -1.24 13.69
C SER A 195 -15.49 -0.10 12.70
N VAL A 196 -16.54 0.70 12.43
CA VAL A 196 -16.37 1.95 11.67
C VAL A 196 -15.37 2.88 12.39
N ALA A 197 -15.39 2.93 13.73
CA ALA A 197 -14.45 3.75 14.49
C ALA A 197 -12.97 3.37 14.27
N ASP A 198 -12.67 2.09 13.97
CA ASP A 198 -11.31 1.64 13.69
C ASP A 198 -10.87 2.00 12.25
N LEU A 199 -11.80 1.94 11.29
CA LEU A 199 -11.52 2.13 9.86
C LEU A 199 -11.66 3.58 9.36
N LEU A 200 -12.41 4.41 10.07
CA LEU A 200 -12.65 5.80 9.71
C LEU A 200 -11.36 6.66 9.74
N PRO A 201 -10.45 6.53 10.74
CA PRO A 201 -9.21 7.31 10.71
C PRO A 201 -8.32 7.01 9.49
N PRO A 202 -8.06 5.74 9.11
CA PRO A 202 -7.43 5.40 7.84
C PRO A 202 -8.14 5.99 6.61
N ALA A 203 -9.47 5.89 6.54
CA ALA A 203 -10.25 6.45 5.43
C ALA A 203 -10.08 7.97 5.33
N ASN A 204 -10.13 8.67 6.47
CA ASN A 204 -9.89 10.11 6.54
C ASN A 204 -8.47 10.45 6.09
N ALA A 205 -7.45 9.69 6.46
CA ALA A 205 -6.08 9.92 6.00
C ALA A 205 -5.98 9.92 4.47
N TRP A 206 -6.66 8.99 3.80
CA TRP A 206 -6.77 8.97 2.34
C TRP A 206 -7.50 10.19 1.78
N LEU A 207 -8.65 10.54 2.34
CA LEU A 207 -9.45 11.69 1.89
C LEU A 207 -8.69 13.03 2.07
N PHE A 208 -7.97 13.21 3.18
CA PHE A 208 -7.21 14.45 3.42
C PHE A 208 -5.94 14.54 2.59
N THR A 209 -5.21 13.43 2.45
CA THR A 209 -3.88 13.44 1.81
C THR A 209 -3.99 13.30 0.30
N ALA A 210 -4.80 12.34 -0.17
CA ALA A 210 -4.97 12.01 -1.58
C ALA A 210 -6.32 12.47 -2.16
N GLY A 211 -7.19 13.14 -1.40
CA GLY A 211 -8.56 13.47 -1.83
C GLY A 211 -8.65 14.17 -3.19
N ARG A 212 -7.74 15.11 -3.48
CA ARG A 212 -7.67 15.77 -4.80
C ARG A 212 -7.44 14.76 -5.93
N LYS A 213 -6.56 13.78 -5.71
CA LYS A 213 -6.30 12.69 -6.65
C LYS A 213 -7.52 11.77 -6.78
N LEU A 214 -8.17 11.41 -5.67
CA LEU A 214 -9.37 10.56 -5.69
C LEU A 214 -10.54 11.20 -6.46
N VAL A 215 -10.72 12.52 -6.34
CA VAL A 215 -11.69 13.29 -7.13
C VAL A 215 -11.34 13.23 -8.62
N GLN A 216 -10.07 13.49 -8.98
CA GLN A 216 -9.62 13.38 -10.37
C GLN A 216 -9.85 11.99 -10.96
N LEU A 217 -9.61 10.93 -10.18
CA LEU A 217 -9.86 9.56 -10.60
C LEU A 217 -11.34 9.25 -10.78
N SER A 218 -12.20 9.88 -9.97
CA SER A 218 -13.65 9.77 -10.14
C SER A 218 -14.11 10.48 -11.41
N ASP A 219 -13.56 11.66 -11.72
CA ASP A 219 -13.92 12.41 -12.94
C ASP A 219 -13.60 11.64 -14.24
N VAL A 220 -12.56 10.81 -14.23
CA VAL A 220 -12.15 9.98 -15.37
C VAL A 220 -12.66 8.54 -15.30
N GLU A 221 -13.57 8.23 -14.36
CA GLU A 221 -14.12 6.89 -14.13
C GLU A 221 -13.05 5.79 -14.05
N TRP A 222 -11.99 6.05 -13.28
CA TRP A 222 -10.84 5.15 -13.21
C TRP A 222 -11.22 3.76 -12.69
N ASN A 223 -10.82 2.72 -13.43
CA ASN A 223 -11.11 1.32 -13.12
C ASN A 223 -9.91 0.38 -13.36
N ARG A 224 -8.68 0.92 -13.42
CA ARG A 224 -7.45 0.15 -13.68
C ARG A 224 -6.91 -0.55 -12.43
N CYS A 225 -7.77 -1.31 -11.76
CA CYS A 225 -7.41 -2.15 -10.61
C CYS A 225 -7.96 -3.58 -10.76
N PRO A 226 -7.39 -4.55 -10.04
CA PRO A 226 -7.99 -5.88 -9.92
C PRO A 226 -9.47 -5.82 -9.48
N THR A 227 -10.29 -6.75 -9.96
CA THR A 227 -11.74 -6.76 -9.71
C THR A 227 -12.09 -6.81 -8.22
N ASP A 228 -11.32 -7.56 -7.43
CA ASP A 228 -11.47 -7.69 -5.98
C ASP A 228 -11.09 -6.42 -5.21
N VAL A 229 -10.19 -5.61 -5.75
CA VAL A 229 -9.82 -4.29 -5.23
C VAL A 229 -10.92 -3.28 -5.56
N GLY A 230 -11.38 -3.27 -6.82
CA GLY A 230 -12.36 -2.30 -7.31
C GLY A 230 -13.81 -2.55 -6.90
N LYS A 231 -14.17 -3.76 -6.43
CA LYS A 231 -15.55 -4.13 -6.11
C LYS A 231 -16.24 -3.15 -5.16
N LEU A 232 -17.56 -3.05 -5.31
CA LEU A 232 -18.44 -2.28 -4.42
C LEU A 232 -18.71 -3.04 -3.12
N GLY A 233 -18.99 -2.31 -2.04
CA GLY A 233 -19.43 -2.90 -0.77
C GLY A 233 -20.91 -3.25 -0.74
N GLU A 234 -21.30 -4.04 0.26
CA GLU A 234 -22.64 -4.62 0.37
C GLU A 234 -23.74 -3.58 0.54
N LEU A 235 -23.47 -2.44 1.19
CA LEU A 235 -24.45 -1.36 1.37
C LEU A 235 -24.84 -0.70 0.05
N VAL A 236 -23.84 -0.45 -0.83
CA VAL A 236 -24.06 0.09 -2.17
C VAL A 236 -24.90 -0.88 -3.00
N LEU A 237 -24.55 -2.16 -2.94
CA LEU A 237 -25.27 -3.22 -3.64
C LEU A 237 -26.70 -3.38 -3.12
N ALA A 238 -26.91 -3.32 -1.80
CA ALA A 238 -28.23 -3.44 -1.18
C ALA A 238 -29.16 -2.29 -1.58
N GLN A 239 -28.65 -1.05 -1.61
CA GLN A 239 -29.45 0.11 -1.99
C GLN A 239 -29.91 0.08 -3.45
N SER A 240 -29.06 -0.42 -4.36
CA SER A 240 -29.46 -0.61 -5.75
C SER A 240 -30.60 -1.60 -5.97
N ALA A 241 -30.76 -2.56 -5.05
CA ALA A 241 -31.81 -3.56 -5.09
C ALA A 241 -33.14 -3.02 -4.52
N THR A 242 -33.09 -2.04 -3.64
CA THR A 242 -34.26 -1.31 -3.15
C THR A 242 -34.59 -0.18 -4.11
N THR A 243 -35.53 -0.42 -5.01
CA THR A 243 -36.05 0.59 -5.94
C THR A 243 -36.91 1.60 -5.16
N ASP A 244 -36.27 2.53 -4.43
CA ASP A 244 -36.95 3.73 -3.95
C ASP A 244 -37.15 4.67 -5.15
N PRO A 245 -38.40 4.99 -5.54
CA PRO A 245 -38.69 5.82 -6.71
C PRO A 245 -38.13 7.25 -6.62
N THR A 246 -37.61 7.65 -5.45
CA THR A 246 -36.98 8.96 -5.23
C THR A 246 -35.49 9.01 -5.62
N PHE A 247 -34.81 7.86 -5.73
CA PHE A 247 -33.38 7.72 -6.10
C PHE A 247 -33.15 6.80 -7.31
N ALA A 248 -34.22 6.43 -8.03
CA ALA A 248 -34.21 5.47 -9.14
C ALA A 248 -33.36 5.86 -10.37
N GLU A 249 -32.76 7.05 -10.39
CA GLU A 249 -31.95 7.54 -11.52
C GLU A 249 -30.44 7.28 -11.38
N VAL A 250 -29.93 6.87 -10.22
CA VAL A 250 -28.50 6.59 -10.07
C VAL A 250 -28.22 5.15 -10.51
N ALA A 251 -27.92 4.98 -11.80
CA ALA A 251 -27.41 3.71 -12.31
C ALA A 251 -26.14 3.32 -11.53
N LEU A 252 -26.12 2.09 -11.01
CA LEU A 252 -24.92 1.51 -10.41
C LEU A 252 -23.72 1.64 -11.37
N PRO A 253 -22.50 1.81 -10.83
CA PRO A 253 -21.29 1.72 -11.64
C PRO A 253 -21.28 0.40 -12.42
N SER A 254 -21.12 0.48 -13.74
CA SER A 254 -20.98 -0.71 -14.61
C SER A 254 -19.72 -1.53 -14.29
N HIS A 255 -18.75 -0.89 -13.64
CA HIS A 255 -17.46 -1.44 -13.26
C HIS A 255 -17.08 -1.00 -11.85
N GLY A 256 -16.33 -1.84 -11.12
CA GLY A 256 -15.65 -1.41 -9.90
C GLY A 256 -14.58 -0.36 -10.19
N GLY A 257 -14.15 0.41 -9.17
CA GLY A 257 -13.19 1.50 -9.33
C GLY A 257 -13.61 2.80 -8.65
N PHE A 258 -13.05 3.92 -9.12
CA PHE A 258 -13.52 5.27 -8.84
C PHE A 258 -14.51 5.67 -9.94
N SER A 259 -15.78 5.76 -9.61
CA SER A 259 -16.77 6.37 -10.49
C SER A 259 -17.61 7.36 -9.70
N PRO A 260 -18.14 8.44 -10.31
CA PRO A 260 -18.96 9.41 -9.57
C PRO A 260 -20.18 8.75 -8.94
N GLN A 261 -20.79 7.78 -9.65
CA GLN A 261 -21.99 7.05 -9.20
C GLN A 261 -21.72 6.23 -7.94
N ARG A 262 -20.47 5.81 -7.67
CA ARG A 262 -20.08 5.14 -6.43
C ARG A 262 -20.21 6.02 -5.20
N TRP A 263 -20.25 7.35 -5.35
CA TRP A 263 -20.25 8.29 -4.23
C TRP A 263 -21.59 9.01 -4.02
N THR A 264 -22.59 8.74 -4.86
CA THR A 264 -23.86 9.47 -4.91
C THR A 264 -25.08 8.60 -4.59
N TRP A 265 -24.88 7.47 -3.91
CA TRP A 265 -25.94 6.58 -3.45
C TRP A 265 -26.51 7.04 -2.10
#